data_AF-A0A7Z2SYX5-F1
#
_entry.id   AF-A0A7Z2SYX5-F1
#
_cell.length_a   1.000
_cell.length_b   1.000
_cell.length_c   1.000
_cell.angle_alpha   90.00
_cell.angle_beta   90.00
_cell.angle_gamma   90.00
#
_symmetry.space_group_name_H-M   'P 1'
#
loop_
_entity.id
_entity.type
_entity.pdbx_description
1 polymer ?
#
loop_
_entity_poly.entity_id
_entity_poly.type
_entity_poly.pdbx_seq_one_letter_code
_entity_poly.pdbx_strand_id
1 'polypeptide(L)' 'MEAISVILMSIGLILAPVVGFFYPAWRQRQGRDLSERQVYGIRALGIGILLLMYILTQIIRLVSN' A
#
# COMPACT_ATOMS: atom_id res chain seq x y z
N MET A 1 11.34 18.90 5.52
CA MET A 1 11.13 17.43 5.56
C MET A 1 9.65 17.05 5.62
N GLU A 2 8.76 17.88 6.17
CA GLU A 2 7.31 17.61 6.22
C GLU A 2 6.66 17.37 4.85
N ALA A 3 7.01 18.16 3.83
CA ALA A 3 6.50 17.97 2.47
C ALA A 3 6.81 16.56 1.93
N ILE A 4 8.00 16.03 2.23
CA ILE A 4 8.42 14.68 1.81
C ILE A 4 7.58 13.61 2.53
N SER A 5 7.33 13.78 3.83
CA SER A 5 6.45 12.89 4.61
C SER A 5 5.01 12.88 4.06
N VAL A 6 4.47 14.04 3.68
CA VAL A 6 3.13 14.14 3.09
C VAL A 6 3.08 13.45 1.73
N ILE A 7 4.10 13.62 0.89
CA ILE A 7 4.20 12.94 -0.40
C ILE A 7 4.24 11.42 -0.22
N LEU A 8 5.09 10.92 0.69
CA LEU A 8 5.20 9.49 1.00
C LEU A 8 3.88 8.90 1.48
N MET A 9 3.19 9.58 2.41
CA MET A 9 1.89 9.12 2.88
C MET A 9 0.82 9.15 1.78
N SER A 10 0.85 10.15 0.91
CA SER A 10 -0.08 10.25 -0.22
C SER A 10 0.12 9.08 -1.20
N ILE A 11 1.38 8.74 -1.50
CA ILE A 11 1.72 7.57 -2.32
C ILE A 11 1.21 6.28 -1.66
N GLY A 12 1.46 6.11 -0.36
CA GLY A 12 0.95 4.96 0.41
C GLY A 12 -0.57 4.81 0.35
N LEU A 13 -1.28 5.93 0.55
CA LEU A 13 -2.74 5.98 0.56
C LEU A 13 -3.35 5.60 -0.81
N ILE A 14 -2.65 5.91 -1.91
CA ILE A 14 -3.08 5.53 -3.26
C ILE A 14 -2.69 4.09 -3.58
N LEU A 15 -1.47 3.66 -3.23
CA LEU A 15 -0.99 2.32 -3.55
C LEU A 15 -1.73 1.22 -2.79
N ALA A 16 -2.07 1.45 -1.53
CA ALA A 16 -2.78 0.46 -0.71
C ALA A 16 -4.10 -0.03 -1.34
N PRO A 17 -5.02 0.84 -1.80
CA PRO A 17 -6.21 0.40 -2.50
C PRO A 17 -5.94 -0.17 -3.90
N VAL A 18 -4.95 0.37 -4.61
CA VAL A 18 -4.53 -0.16 -5.93
C VAL A 18 -4.09 -1.61 -5.83
N VAL A 19 -3.25 -1.94 -4.86
CA VAL A 19 -2.78 -3.30 -4.65
C VAL A 19 -3.85 -4.15 -3.97
N GLY A 20 -4.43 -3.68 -2.87
CA GLY A 20 -5.32 -4.48 -2.03
C GLY A 20 -6.71 -4.75 -2.61
N PHE A 21 -7.24 -3.85 -3.44
CA PHE A 21 -8.61 -3.94 -3.96
C PHE A 21 -8.67 -3.93 -5.49
N PHE A 22 -8.01 -2.97 -6.15
CA PHE A 22 -8.14 -2.84 -7.61
C PHE A 22 -7.41 -3.93 -8.37
N TYR A 23 -6.23 -4.39 -7.92
CA TYR A 23 -5.52 -5.48 -8.59
C TYR A 23 -6.30 -6.81 -8.58
N PRO A 24 -6.84 -7.30 -7.44
CA PRO A 24 -7.70 -8.47 -7.44
C PRO A 24 -8.93 -8.32 -8.35
N ALA A 25 -9.60 -7.17 -8.30
CA ALA A 25 -10.79 -6.92 -9.13
C ALA A 25 -10.47 -6.88 -10.62
N TRP A 26 -9.34 -6.27 -11.00
CA TRP A 26 -8.86 -6.26 -12.38
C TRP A 26 -8.52 -7.68 -12.87
N ARG A 27 -7.85 -8.50 -12.04
CA ARG A 27 -7.55 -9.90 -12.35
C ARG A 27 -8.81 -10.72 -12.60
N GLN A 28 -9.84 -10.52 -11.79
CA GLN A 28 -11.13 -11.18 -11.96
C GLN A 28 -11.80 -10.81 -13.29
N ARG A 29 -11.79 -9.52 -13.68
CA ARG A 29 -12.33 -9.08 -14.99
C ARG A 29 -11.59 -9.64 -16.20
N GLN A 30 -10.33 -10.03 -16.03
CA GLN A 30 -9.50 -10.64 -17.07
C GLN A 30 -9.69 -12.16 -17.15
N GLY A 31 -10.62 -12.75 -16.37
CA GLY A 31 -10.81 -14.20 -16.29
C GLY A 31 -9.63 -14.92 -15.63
N ARG A 32 -8.77 -14.21 -14.89
CA ARG A 32 -7.57 -14.74 -14.22
C ARG A 32 -7.74 -14.68 -12.72
N ASP A 33 -8.76 -15.39 -12.25
CA ASP A 33 -9.14 -15.44 -10.84
C ASP A 33 -7.97 -15.86 -9.96
N LEU A 34 -7.87 -15.18 -8.83
CA LEU A 34 -6.91 -15.47 -7.79
C LEU A 34 -7.57 -16.42 -6.80
N SER A 35 -6.79 -17.35 -6.24
CA SER A 35 -7.29 -18.16 -5.13
C SER A 35 -7.55 -17.28 -3.92
N GLU A 36 -8.44 -17.71 -3.01
CA GLU A 36 -8.77 -16.95 -1.81
C GLU A 36 -7.53 -16.59 -0.99
N ARG A 37 -6.57 -17.51 -0.86
CA ARG A 37 -5.28 -17.27 -0.18
C ARG A 37 -4.48 -16.15 -0.84
N GLN A 38 -4.48 -16.09 -2.18
CA GLN A 38 -3.80 -15.03 -2.92
C GLN A 38 -4.50 -13.69 -2.71
N VAL A 39 -5.83 -13.65 -2.75
CA VAL A 39 -6.60 -12.43 -2.47
C VAL A 39 -6.32 -11.92 -1.05
N TYR A 40 -6.32 -12.81 -0.06
CA TYR A 40 -5.96 -12.46 1.32
C TYR A 40 -4.53 -11.91 1.42
N GLY A 41 -3.56 -12.59 0.79
CA GLY A 41 -2.17 -12.14 0.77
C GLY A 41 -2.01 -10.75 0.14
N ILE A 42 -2.68 -10.50 -0.98
CA ILE A 42 -2.64 -9.21 -1.68
C ILE A 42 -3.32 -8.11 -0.85
N ARG A 43 -4.44 -8.40 -0.19
CA ARG A 43 -5.09 -7.45 0.74
C ARG A 43 -4.19 -7.13 1.93
N ALA A 44 -3.54 -8.14 2.50
CA ALA A 44 -2.56 -7.96 3.57
C ALA A 44 -1.36 -7.11 3.11
N LEU A 45 -0.89 -7.29 1.86
CA LEU A 45 0.13 -6.43 1.26
C LEU A 45 -0.33 -4.96 1.17
N GLY A 46 -1.59 -4.71 0.81
CA GLY A 46 -2.16 -3.35 0.83
C GLY A 46 -2.06 -2.69 2.20
N ILE A 47 -2.36 -3.42 3.28
CA ILE A 47 -2.18 -2.95 4.67
C ILE A 47 -0.69 -2.75 4.99
N GLY A 48 0.15 -3.68 4.57
CA GLY A 48 1.61 -3.62 4.74
C GLY A 48 2.23 -2.37 4.10
N ILE A 49 1.73 -1.93 2.94
CA ILE A 49 2.15 -0.68 2.28
C ILE A 49 1.89 0.52 3.18
N LEU A 50 0.70 0.62 3.79
CA LEU A 50 0.39 1.73 4.69
C LEU A 50 1.30 1.75 5.92
N LEU A 51 1.52 0.57 6.52
CA LEU A 51 2.41 0.43 7.68
C LEU A 51 3.85 0.82 7.32
N LEU A 52 4.35 0.38 6.17
CA LEU A 52 5.68 0.74 5.70
C LEU A 52 5.81 2.24 5.49
N MET A 53 4.82 2.89 4.88
CA MET A 53 4.83 4.33 4.63
C MET A 53 4.80 5.14 5.92
N TYR A 54 4.05 4.67 6.92
CA TYR A 54 4.08 5.24 8.27
C TYR A 54 5.47 5.12 8.90
N ILE A 55 6.08 3.92 8.88
CA ILE A 55 7.42 3.68 9.45
C ILE A 55 8.46 4.59 8.79
N LEU A 56 8.46 4.66 7.45
CA LEU A 56 9.37 5.54 6.69
C LEU A 56 9.16 7.02 7.07
N THR A 57 7.91 7.44 7.25
CA THR A 57 7.59 8.80 7.69
C THR A 57 8.15 9.10 9.08
N GLN A 58 8.06 8.15 10.02
CA GLN A 58 8.64 8.31 11.36
C GLN A 58 10.17 8.35 11.33
N ILE A 59 10.82 7.49 10.54
CA ILE A 59 12.28 7.49 10.37
C ILE A 59 12.75 8.84 9.81
N ILE A 60 12.07 9.36 8.78
CA ILE A 60 12.38 10.68 8.21
C ILE A 60 12.26 11.77 9.26
N ARG A 61 11.19 11.78 10.07
CA ARG A 61 11.04 12.75 11.17
C ARG A 61 12.15 12.64 12.20
N LEU A 62 12.51 11.42 12.62
CA LEU A 62 13.57 11.18 13.60
C LEU A 62 14.93 11.69 13.13
N VAL A 63 15.27 11.50 11.85
CA VAL A 63 16.55 11.93 11.26
C VAL A 63 16.59 13.43 10.98
N SER A 64 15.42 14.08 10.86
CA SER A 64 15.30 15.50 10.54
C SER A 64 15.31 16.42 11.77
N ASN A 65 15.20 15.83 12.96
CA ASN A 65 15.27 16.50 14.26
C ASN A 65 16.71 16.47 14.78
#